data_AF-A0A9D1F2N5-F1
#
_entry.id   AF-A0A9D1F2N5-F1
#
_cell.length_a   1.000
_cell.length_b   1.000
_cell.length_c   1.000
_cell.angle_alpha   90.00
_cell.angle_beta   90.00
_cell.angle_gamma   90.00
#
_symmetry.space_group_name_H-M   'P 1'
#
loop_
_entity.id
_entity.type
_entity.pdbx_description
1 polymer ?
#
loop_
_entity_poly.entity_id
_entity_poly.type
_entity_poly.pdbx_seq_one_letter_code
_entity_poly.pdbx_strand_id
1 'polypeptide(L)'
;MKESSWPRVFGEHASELFMSWGYARAVEMIARAGQKEYPLFVPEVRKDPETVSHLLYAVGHDHAIGVSPFGIEDLCADPATLKKPPFYILMALNIDVSAMDSSGVAPYLSAVYELIHQIEPLYFKYRGTGHMQSFVKHGPDDGGILLPFEGYDIVVSYERTEPKKPVGGGIIFEVDPHHFLILGMNFSFKVYPKLGRQAMAVIGQRREGKIENGQFIPGRILNGDERRDTRLGDMPEVMEIEMYLQ
;
A
#
# COMPACT_ATOMS: atom_id res chain seq x y z
N MET A 1 40.62 -20.92 17.96
CA MET A 1 39.53 -20.35 18.79
C MET A 1 38.85 -21.50 19.51
N LYS A 2 38.71 -21.49 20.83
CA LYS A 2 37.94 -22.53 21.53
C LYS A 2 36.47 -22.39 21.11
N GLU A 3 35.92 -23.39 20.46
CA GLU A 3 34.48 -23.47 20.18
C GLU A 3 33.73 -23.38 21.52
N SER A 4 32.93 -22.33 21.69
CA SER A 4 32.08 -22.18 22.87
C SER A 4 30.70 -22.76 22.54
N SER A 5 30.18 -23.62 23.42
CA SER A 5 28.85 -24.21 23.27
C SER A 5 27.73 -23.21 23.59
N TRP A 6 26.52 -23.43 23.07
CA TRP A 6 25.36 -22.57 23.32
C TRP A 6 25.09 -22.31 24.81
N PRO A 7 25.07 -23.31 25.72
CA PRO A 7 24.89 -23.06 27.16
C PRO A 7 26.00 -22.19 27.78
N ARG A 8 27.22 -22.27 27.25
CA ARG A 8 28.34 -21.47 27.74
C ARG A 8 28.22 -19.99 27.37
N VAL A 9 27.65 -19.69 26.21
CA VAL A 9 27.52 -18.31 25.70
C VAL A 9 26.21 -17.68 26.17
N PHE A 10 25.11 -18.43 26.19
CA PHE A 10 23.76 -17.90 26.37
C PHE A 10 23.08 -18.35 27.68
N GLY A 11 23.75 -19.17 28.50
CA GLY A 11 23.23 -19.58 29.80
C GLY A 11 21.87 -20.25 29.73
N GLU A 12 20.93 -19.79 30.56
CA GLU A 12 19.57 -20.34 30.66
C GLU A 12 18.72 -20.14 29.39
N HIS A 13 19.03 -19.12 28.56
CA HIS A 13 18.32 -18.85 27.31
C HIS A 13 18.84 -19.69 26.13
N ALA A 14 19.87 -20.51 26.33
CA ALA A 14 20.55 -21.24 25.26
C ALA A 14 19.60 -22.12 24.44
N SER A 15 18.65 -22.80 25.07
CA SER A 15 17.70 -23.68 24.37
C SER A 15 16.76 -22.89 23.47
N GLU A 16 16.19 -21.79 23.97
CA GLU A 16 15.29 -20.93 23.21
C GLU A 16 16.02 -20.28 22.03
N LEU A 17 17.19 -19.67 22.29
CA LEU A 17 17.97 -19.01 21.24
C LEU A 17 18.51 -19.98 20.20
N PHE A 18 18.89 -21.20 20.61
CA PHE A 18 19.30 -22.25 19.68
C PHE A 18 18.16 -22.62 18.72
N MET A 19 16.96 -22.85 19.26
CA MET A 19 15.79 -23.19 18.45
C MET A 19 15.38 -22.02 17.55
N SER A 20 15.27 -20.82 18.10
CA SER A 20 14.91 -19.60 17.35
C SER A 20 15.89 -19.33 16.21
N TRP A 21 17.20 -19.44 16.47
CA TRP A 21 18.21 -19.27 15.42
C TRP A 21 18.14 -20.37 14.36
N GLY A 22 17.97 -21.62 14.79
CA GLY A 22 17.84 -22.76 13.89
C GLY A 22 16.64 -22.63 12.95
N TYR A 23 15.46 -22.32 13.51
CA TYR A 23 14.25 -22.08 12.74
C TYR A 23 14.37 -20.86 11.84
N ALA A 24 14.84 -19.72 12.35
CA ALA A 24 15.00 -18.51 11.55
C ALA A 24 15.92 -18.75 10.35
N ARG A 25 17.04 -19.45 10.55
CA ARG A 25 17.97 -19.79 9.47
C ARG A 25 17.33 -20.74 8.45
N ALA A 26 16.62 -21.76 8.90
CA ALA A 26 15.93 -22.68 8.01
C ALA A 26 14.84 -21.98 7.18
N VAL A 27 14.01 -21.15 7.84
CA VAL A 27 12.96 -20.35 7.20
C VAL A 27 13.55 -19.38 6.19
N GLU A 28 14.61 -18.63 6.54
CA GLU A 28 15.28 -17.71 5.63
C GLU A 28 15.81 -18.43 4.38
N MET A 29 16.43 -19.60 4.56
CA MET A 29 16.92 -20.40 3.44
C MET A 29 15.78 -20.84 2.51
N ILE A 30 14.67 -21.32 3.08
CA ILE A 30 13.50 -21.77 2.33
C ILE A 30 12.81 -20.59 1.63
N ALA A 31 12.54 -19.50 2.34
CA ALA A 31 11.87 -18.32 1.81
C ALA A 31 12.68 -17.66 0.69
N ARG A 32 14.00 -17.51 0.87
CA ARG A 32 14.90 -16.98 -0.17
C ARG A 32 14.93 -17.85 -1.42
N ALA A 33 14.89 -19.18 -1.27
CA ALA A 33 14.80 -20.09 -2.40
C ALA A 33 13.43 -19.97 -3.08
N GLY A 34 12.35 -19.97 -2.29
CA GLY A 34 10.97 -19.84 -2.78
C GLY A 34 10.72 -18.53 -3.54
N GLN A 35 11.22 -17.40 -3.03
CA GLN A 35 11.06 -16.08 -3.66
C GLN A 35 11.65 -16.00 -5.08
N LYS A 36 12.65 -16.84 -5.39
CA LYS A 36 13.26 -16.89 -6.74
C LYS A 36 12.42 -17.70 -7.73
N GLU A 37 11.70 -18.69 -7.23
CA GLU A 37 10.99 -19.68 -8.05
C GLU A 37 9.49 -19.38 -8.16
N TYR A 38 8.91 -18.75 -7.13
CA TYR A 38 7.47 -18.57 -7.00
C TYR A 38 7.08 -17.09 -6.82
N PRO A 39 5.95 -16.66 -7.41
CA PRO A 39 5.41 -15.34 -7.15
C PRO A 39 4.98 -15.18 -5.69
N LEU A 40 5.00 -13.94 -5.20
CA LEU A 40 4.55 -13.62 -3.85
C LEU A 40 3.03 -13.82 -3.72
N PHE A 41 2.62 -14.61 -2.73
CA PHE A 41 1.24 -14.67 -2.27
C PHE A 41 1.25 -14.32 -0.78
N VAL A 42 0.35 -13.43 -0.35
CA VAL A 42 0.19 -13.07 1.05
C VAL A 42 -1.01 -13.84 1.60
N PRO A 43 -0.80 -15.02 2.23
CA PRO A 43 -1.87 -15.94 2.57
C PRO A 43 -2.72 -15.45 3.75
N GLU A 44 -2.22 -14.50 4.52
CA GLU A 44 -2.92 -13.97 5.67
C GLU A 44 -2.48 -12.53 5.93
N VAL A 45 -3.45 -11.63 6.03
CA VAL A 45 -3.27 -10.27 6.54
C VAL A 45 -4.41 -9.90 7.48
N ARG A 46 -4.21 -8.84 8.26
CA ARG A 46 -5.28 -8.29 9.08
C ARG A 46 -6.39 -7.71 8.20
N LYS A 47 -7.62 -7.72 8.72
CA LYS A 47 -8.80 -7.12 8.05
C LYS A 47 -9.17 -5.76 8.63
N ASP A 48 -8.15 -4.99 9.00
CA ASP A 48 -8.31 -3.65 9.55
C ASP A 48 -8.19 -2.57 8.46
N PRO A 49 -8.57 -1.32 8.73
CA PRO A 49 -8.50 -0.25 7.75
C PRO A 49 -7.09 0.01 7.22
N GLU A 50 -6.07 -0.09 8.09
CA GLU A 50 -4.67 0.15 7.71
C GLU A 50 -4.20 -0.82 6.62
N THR A 51 -4.63 -2.08 6.70
CA THR A 51 -4.27 -3.11 5.74
C THR A 51 -4.87 -2.88 4.35
N VAL A 52 -5.95 -2.10 4.22
CA VAL A 52 -6.58 -1.83 2.92
C VAL A 52 -5.60 -1.20 1.93
N SER A 53 -4.81 -0.21 2.35
CA SER A 53 -3.83 0.44 1.49
C SER A 53 -2.63 -0.46 1.20
N HIS A 54 -2.29 -1.36 2.13
CA HIS A 54 -1.26 -2.37 1.92
C HIS A 54 -1.62 -3.38 0.81
N LEU A 55 -2.90 -3.63 0.53
CA LEU A 55 -3.28 -4.46 -0.62
C LEU A 55 -2.83 -3.83 -1.95
N LEU A 56 -3.05 -2.52 -2.12
CA LEU A 56 -2.61 -1.81 -3.32
C LEU A 56 -1.09 -1.87 -3.46
N TYR A 57 -0.36 -1.73 -2.36
CA TYR A 57 1.10 -1.81 -2.36
C TYR A 57 1.62 -3.23 -2.65
N ALA A 58 1.06 -4.25 -2.01
CA ALA A 58 1.47 -5.64 -2.23
C ALA A 58 1.31 -6.05 -3.70
N VAL A 59 0.21 -5.66 -4.35
CA VAL A 59 -0.01 -5.91 -5.78
C VAL A 59 0.81 -4.96 -6.66
N GLY A 60 0.83 -3.68 -6.33
CA GLY A 60 1.45 -2.64 -7.15
C GLY A 60 2.98 -2.68 -7.15
N HIS A 61 3.59 -2.83 -5.98
CA HIS A 61 5.04 -2.82 -5.76
C HIS A 61 5.63 -4.24 -5.77
N ASP A 62 5.16 -5.11 -4.88
CA ASP A 62 5.74 -6.45 -4.70
C ASP A 62 5.19 -7.48 -5.69
N HIS A 63 4.21 -7.05 -6.50
CA HIS A 63 3.58 -7.88 -7.52
C HIS A 63 2.99 -9.17 -6.99
N ALA A 64 2.41 -9.10 -5.79
CA ALA A 64 1.72 -10.19 -5.18
C ALA A 64 0.59 -10.68 -6.09
N ILE A 65 0.50 -12.00 -6.28
CA ILE A 65 -0.57 -12.64 -7.05
C ILE A 65 -1.87 -12.78 -6.25
N GLY A 66 -1.83 -12.43 -4.96
CA GLY A 66 -2.99 -12.42 -4.10
C GLY A 66 -2.63 -11.98 -2.68
N VAL A 67 -3.63 -11.41 -2.02
CA VAL A 67 -3.62 -11.04 -0.61
C VAL A 67 -4.92 -11.55 -0.01
N SER A 68 -4.85 -12.21 1.14
CA SER A 68 -6.02 -12.81 1.79
C SER A 68 -6.21 -12.26 3.22
N PRO A 69 -7.14 -11.31 3.42
CA PRO A 69 -7.51 -10.84 4.75
C PRO A 69 -8.18 -11.95 5.57
N PHE A 70 -7.72 -12.15 6.80
CA PHE A 70 -8.18 -13.22 7.67
C PHE A 70 -9.57 -12.96 8.27
N GLY A 71 -10.43 -13.99 8.24
CA GLY A 71 -11.76 -13.97 8.85
C GLY A 71 -12.71 -12.96 8.20
N ILE A 72 -12.74 -12.90 6.87
CA ILE A 72 -13.52 -11.93 6.10
C ILE A 72 -15.04 -11.98 6.41
N GLU A 73 -15.53 -13.14 6.85
CA GLU A 73 -16.90 -13.37 7.29
C GLU A 73 -17.33 -12.44 8.43
N ASP A 74 -16.39 -12.02 9.29
CA ASP A 74 -16.66 -11.10 10.39
C ASP A 74 -17.03 -9.69 9.91
N LEU A 75 -16.65 -9.31 8.68
CA LEU A 75 -16.95 -7.99 8.11
C LEU A 75 -18.44 -7.77 7.88
N CYS A 76 -19.18 -8.85 7.66
CA CYS A 76 -20.62 -8.84 7.43
C CYS A 76 -21.41 -9.27 8.69
N ALA A 77 -20.72 -9.68 9.76
CA ALA A 77 -21.33 -10.14 10.99
C ALA A 77 -21.81 -8.97 11.86
N ASP A 78 -22.80 -9.22 12.72
CA ASP A 78 -23.18 -8.26 13.76
C ASP A 78 -22.02 -8.11 14.76
N PRO A 79 -21.47 -6.89 14.96
CA PRO A 79 -20.38 -6.65 15.90
C PRO A 79 -20.67 -7.15 17.33
N ALA A 80 -21.94 -7.20 17.75
CA ALA A 80 -22.33 -7.71 19.06
C ALA A 80 -22.13 -9.23 19.21
N THR A 81 -22.01 -9.96 18.10
CA THR A 81 -21.83 -11.42 18.08
C THR A 81 -20.37 -11.85 18.01
N LEU A 82 -19.46 -10.94 17.68
CA LEU A 82 -18.03 -11.19 17.57
C LEU A 82 -17.40 -11.38 18.95
N LYS A 83 -16.83 -12.56 19.18
CA LYS A 83 -16.10 -12.87 20.42
C LYS A 83 -14.70 -12.27 20.35
N LYS A 84 -14.41 -11.30 21.22
CA LYS A 84 -13.06 -10.76 21.38
C LYS A 84 -12.34 -11.43 22.56
N PRO A 85 -11.05 -11.77 22.44
CA PRO A 85 -10.28 -12.25 23.58
C PRO A 85 -10.31 -11.24 24.73
N PRO A 86 -10.25 -11.69 26.00
CA PRO A 86 -10.16 -10.78 27.13
C PRO A 86 -8.96 -9.84 27.01
N PHE A 87 -9.10 -8.59 27.45
CA PHE A 87 -8.06 -7.56 27.33
C PHE A 87 -6.70 -7.98 27.92
N TYR A 88 -6.70 -8.68 29.05
CA TYR A 88 -5.45 -9.15 29.69
C TYR A 88 -4.68 -10.16 28.81
N ILE A 89 -5.36 -10.95 27.98
CA ILE A 89 -4.71 -11.86 27.03
C ILE A 89 -4.08 -11.07 25.89
N LEU A 90 -4.80 -10.10 25.33
CA LEU A 90 -4.27 -9.24 24.27
C LEU A 90 -3.02 -8.48 24.75
N MET A 91 -3.05 -7.96 25.98
CA MET A 91 -1.90 -7.30 26.60
C MET A 91 -0.73 -8.27 26.84
N ALA A 92 -1.00 -9.48 27.37
CA ALA A 92 0.04 -10.49 27.61
C ALA A 92 0.70 -10.98 26.32
N LEU A 93 -0.04 -10.99 25.20
CA LEU A 93 0.45 -11.39 23.88
C LEU A 93 0.97 -10.21 23.03
N ASN A 94 0.98 -8.99 23.57
CA ASN A 94 1.36 -7.77 22.86
C ASN A 94 0.59 -7.57 21.53
N ILE A 95 -0.71 -7.90 21.54
CA ILE A 95 -1.59 -7.72 20.38
C ILE A 95 -2.25 -6.35 20.49
N ASP A 96 -2.13 -5.55 19.43
CA ASP A 96 -2.86 -4.29 19.33
C ASP A 96 -4.38 -4.56 19.29
N VAL A 97 -5.12 -3.96 20.23
CA VAL A 97 -6.58 -4.11 20.33
C VAL A 97 -7.28 -3.54 19.09
N SER A 98 -6.70 -2.54 18.43
CA SER A 98 -7.22 -1.97 17.19
C SER A 98 -7.30 -3.01 16.06
N ALA A 99 -6.45 -4.05 16.10
CA ALA A 99 -6.47 -5.19 15.17
C ALA A 99 -7.78 -5.95 15.14
N MET A 100 -8.52 -5.87 16.25
CA MET A 100 -9.76 -6.60 16.47
C MET A 100 -10.99 -5.74 16.14
N ASP A 101 -10.80 -4.54 15.58
CA ASP A 101 -11.88 -3.68 15.11
C ASP A 101 -11.86 -3.56 13.58
N SER A 102 -12.67 -4.39 12.94
CA SER A 102 -12.89 -4.38 11.50
C SER A 102 -14.17 -3.62 11.10
N SER A 103 -14.75 -2.84 12.01
CA SER A 103 -16.00 -2.12 11.77
C SER A 103 -15.83 -1.10 10.64
N GLY A 104 -16.67 -1.19 9.61
CA GLY A 104 -16.64 -0.25 8.48
C GLY A 104 -15.52 -0.52 7.47
N VAL A 105 -14.78 -1.63 7.57
CA VAL A 105 -13.70 -1.98 6.62
C VAL A 105 -14.25 -2.50 5.29
N ALA A 106 -15.42 -3.16 5.30
CA ALA A 106 -15.97 -3.84 4.12
C ALA A 106 -16.06 -2.95 2.85
N PRO A 107 -16.53 -1.68 2.92
CA PRO A 107 -16.59 -0.82 1.74
C PRO A 107 -15.21 -0.49 1.16
N TYR A 108 -14.23 -0.18 2.02
CA TYR A 108 -12.86 0.12 1.59
C TYR A 108 -12.22 -1.09 0.92
N LEU A 109 -12.36 -2.27 1.53
CA LEU A 109 -11.76 -3.50 1.01
C LEU A 109 -12.40 -3.91 -0.32
N SER A 110 -13.73 -3.86 -0.42
CA SER A 110 -14.46 -4.13 -1.67
C SER A 110 -14.01 -3.19 -2.79
N ALA A 111 -13.89 -1.89 -2.50
CA ALA A 111 -13.47 -0.89 -3.48
C ALA A 111 -12.02 -1.09 -3.94
N VAL A 112 -11.10 -1.51 -3.05
CA VAL A 112 -9.72 -1.81 -3.44
C VAL A 112 -9.63 -3.04 -4.32
N TYR A 113 -10.33 -4.14 -3.99
CA TYR A 113 -10.33 -5.32 -4.85
C TYR A 113 -10.94 -5.02 -6.21
N GLU A 114 -12.01 -4.23 -6.26
CA GLU A 114 -12.58 -3.76 -7.52
C GLU A 114 -11.56 -2.93 -8.30
N LEU A 115 -10.90 -1.95 -7.67
CA LEU A 115 -9.86 -1.14 -8.31
C LEU A 115 -8.72 -2.01 -8.86
N ILE A 116 -8.21 -2.97 -8.08
CA ILE A 116 -7.16 -3.91 -8.51
C ILE A 116 -7.60 -4.69 -9.76
N HIS A 117 -8.83 -5.18 -9.79
CA HIS A 117 -9.38 -5.86 -10.95
C HIS A 117 -9.47 -4.92 -12.16
N GLN A 118 -9.96 -3.69 -11.97
CA GLN A 118 -10.13 -2.74 -13.07
C GLN A 118 -8.79 -2.26 -13.66
N ILE A 119 -7.71 -2.19 -12.88
CA ILE A 119 -6.39 -1.78 -13.38
C ILE A 119 -5.61 -2.92 -14.04
N GLU A 120 -6.12 -4.15 -14.07
CA GLU A 120 -5.39 -5.33 -14.56
C GLU A 120 -4.69 -5.11 -15.93
N PRO A 121 -5.35 -4.53 -16.96
CA PRO A 121 -4.68 -4.27 -18.24
C PRO A 121 -3.54 -3.24 -18.16
N LEU A 122 -3.69 -2.20 -17.33
CA LEU A 122 -2.65 -1.20 -17.09
C LEU A 122 -1.48 -1.81 -16.30
N TYR A 123 -1.80 -2.61 -15.29
CA TYR A 123 -0.83 -3.34 -14.49
C TYR A 123 0.04 -4.21 -15.40
N PHE A 124 -0.54 -5.11 -16.20
CA PHE A 124 0.26 -5.97 -17.07
C PHE A 124 1.03 -5.21 -18.16
N LYS A 125 0.55 -4.03 -18.56
CA LYS A 125 1.26 -3.17 -19.51
C LYS A 125 2.51 -2.52 -18.90
N TYR A 126 2.45 -2.08 -17.65
CA TYR A 126 3.51 -1.24 -17.04
C TYR A 126 4.26 -1.89 -15.88
N ARG A 127 3.84 -3.08 -15.40
CA ARG A 127 4.50 -3.82 -14.31
C ARG A 127 5.99 -3.98 -14.58
N GLY A 128 6.82 -3.66 -13.59
CA GLY A 128 8.28 -3.77 -13.68
C GLY A 128 8.97 -2.67 -14.49
N THR A 129 8.21 -1.68 -14.99
CA THR A 129 8.76 -0.48 -15.65
C THR A 129 8.78 0.72 -14.70
N GLY A 130 9.56 1.76 -15.02
CA GLY A 130 9.56 3.02 -14.26
C GLY A 130 8.27 3.84 -14.41
N HIS A 131 7.40 3.47 -15.36
CA HIS A 131 6.12 4.12 -15.62
C HIS A 131 5.00 3.66 -14.70
N MET A 132 5.23 2.66 -13.84
CA MET A 132 4.32 2.27 -12.78
C MET A 132 5.06 2.25 -11.45
N GLN A 133 4.64 3.10 -10.51
CA GLN A 133 5.23 3.13 -9.17
C GLN A 133 4.13 3.08 -8.13
N SER A 134 4.35 2.31 -7.06
CA SER A 134 3.41 2.14 -5.95
C SER A 134 4.07 2.50 -4.63
N PHE A 135 3.25 2.94 -3.69
CA PHE A 135 3.70 3.46 -2.40
C PHE A 135 2.63 3.24 -1.33
N VAL A 136 3.05 3.22 -0.08
CA VAL A 136 2.17 3.16 1.09
C VAL A 136 2.88 3.78 2.29
N LYS A 137 2.10 4.41 3.17
CA LYS A 137 2.57 4.97 4.42
C LYS A 137 2.97 3.85 5.39
N HIS A 138 4.21 3.85 5.87
CA HIS A 138 4.72 2.79 6.74
C HIS A 138 4.55 3.05 8.25
N GLY A 139 4.26 4.29 8.65
CA GLY A 139 4.15 4.64 10.06
C GLY A 139 3.74 6.08 10.32
N PRO A 140 3.60 6.49 11.59
CA PRO A 140 3.11 7.82 11.96
C PRO A 140 4.05 8.96 11.54
N ASP A 141 5.37 8.71 11.53
CA ASP A 141 6.41 9.68 11.17
C ASP A 141 6.74 9.68 9.67
N ASP A 142 6.03 8.87 8.89
CA ASP A 142 6.19 8.80 7.45
C ASP A 142 5.47 9.98 6.77
N GLY A 143 6.25 10.92 6.25
CA GLY A 143 5.76 12.15 5.63
C GLY A 143 5.44 12.03 4.14
N GLY A 144 5.89 10.97 3.46
CA GLY A 144 5.76 10.86 2.01
C GLY A 144 6.99 10.31 1.28
N ILE A 145 6.90 10.28 -0.04
CA ILE A 145 7.93 9.70 -0.93
C ILE A 145 8.06 10.51 -2.22
N LEU A 146 9.28 10.59 -2.75
CA LEU A 146 9.55 11.11 -4.11
C LEU A 146 9.59 9.94 -5.10
N LEU A 147 8.78 10.02 -6.14
CA LEU A 147 8.65 9.03 -7.21
C LEU A 147 9.19 9.64 -8.52
N PRO A 148 10.36 9.19 -9.00
CA PRO A 148 10.94 9.71 -10.24
C PRO A 148 10.32 9.05 -11.48
N PHE A 149 9.68 9.83 -12.35
CA PHE A 149 9.19 9.40 -13.68
C PHE A 149 10.12 9.87 -14.80
N GLU A 150 9.79 9.77 -16.09
CA GLU A 150 10.74 10.23 -17.13
C GLU A 150 10.87 11.76 -17.16
N GLY A 151 9.75 12.45 -17.39
CA GLY A 151 9.72 13.91 -17.56
C GLY A 151 9.59 14.69 -16.25
N TYR A 152 9.14 14.02 -15.19
CA TYR A 152 8.67 14.63 -13.95
C TYR A 152 9.12 13.85 -12.72
N ASP A 153 9.12 14.52 -11.57
CA ASP A 153 9.22 13.91 -10.25
C ASP A 153 7.91 14.19 -9.50
N ILE A 154 7.28 13.15 -8.96
CA ILE A 154 6.05 13.29 -8.18
C ILE A 154 6.39 13.08 -6.70
N VAL A 155 6.17 14.12 -5.90
CA VAL A 155 6.28 14.04 -4.43
C VAL A 155 4.91 13.73 -3.88
N VAL A 156 4.76 12.53 -3.32
CA VAL A 156 3.60 12.12 -2.54
C VAL A 156 3.80 12.55 -1.10
N SER A 157 2.76 13.13 -0.49
CA SER A 157 2.69 13.47 0.93
C SER A 157 1.55 12.70 1.58
N TYR A 158 1.82 11.99 2.66
CA TYR A 158 0.79 11.21 3.34
C TYR A 158 -0.07 12.07 4.26
N GLU A 159 -1.38 11.83 4.24
CA GLU A 159 -2.29 12.50 5.16
C GLU A 159 -2.14 11.94 6.58
N ARG A 160 -2.63 12.70 7.56
CA ARG A 160 -2.65 12.27 8.96
C ARG A 160 -3.50 11.01 9.08
N THR A 161 -2.97 9.98 9.75
CA THR A 161 -3.72 8.77 10.04
C THR A 161 -4.87 9.09 10.97
N GLU A 162 -6.08 8.72 10.57
CA GLU A 162 -7.29 8.86 11.37
C GLU A 162 -7.75 7.48 11.88
N PRO A 163 -8.26 7.39 13.11
CA PRO A 163 -8.82 6.13 13.61
C PRO A 163 -9.89 5.60 12.66
N LYS A 164 -9.85 4.28 12.42
CA LYS A 164 -10.80 3.54 11.57
C LYS A 164 -10.77 3.87 10.07
N LYS A 165 -9.80 4.65 9.60
CA LYS A 165 -9.62 4.94 8.17
C LYS A 165 -8.34 4.29 7.63
N PRO A 166 -8.29 3.98 6.32
CA PRO A 166 -7.07 3.51 5.70
C PRO A 166 -5.91 4.50 5.81
N VAL A 167 -4.68 4.01 5.69
CA VAL A 167 -3.50 4.87 5.59
C VAL A 167 -3.29 5.36 4.15
N GLY A 168 -2.37 6.31 3.96
CA GLY A 168 -2.02 6.78 2.63
C GLY A 168 -1.39 5.66 1.78
N GLY A 169 -1.86 5.46 0.55
CA GLY A 169 -1.26 4.49 -0.36
C GLY A 169 -1.89 4.50 -1.75
N GLY A 170 -1.13 4.05 -2.74
CA GLY A 170 -1.57 4.16 -4.13
C GLY A 170 -0.59 3.60 -5.15
N ILE A 171 -0.99 3.77 -6.42
CA ILE A 171 -0.20 3.45 -7.61
C ILE A 171 -0.29 4.68 -8.55
N ILE A 172 0.79 4.97 -9.25
CA ILE A 172 0.81 6.01 -10.28
C ILE A 172 1.32 5.39 -11.57
N PHE A 173 0.57 5.62 -12.65
CA PHE A 173 0.93 5.26 -14.01
C PHE A 173 1.27 6.51 -14.82
N GLU A 174 2.46 6.54 -15.42
CA GLU A 174 2.81 7.46 -16.52
C GLU A 174 2.33 6.81 -17.82
N VAL A 175 1.16 7.21 -18.31
CA VAL A 175 0.52 6.58 -19.47
C VAL A 175 0.95 7.18 -20.80
N ASP A 176 1.47 8.41 -20.77
CA ASP A 176 2.10 9.18 -21.83
C ASP A 176 3.11 10.15 -21.18
N PRO A 177 4.16 10.66 -21.86
CA PRO A 177 5.12 11.58 -21.27
C PRO A 177 4.55 12.78 -20.51
N HIS A 178 3.31 13.18 -20.79
CA HIS A 178 2.62 14.27 -20.11
C HIS A 178 1.30 13.87 -19.44
N HIS A 179 0.92 12.59 -19.45
CA HIS A 179 -0.34 12.11 -18.87
C HIS A 179 -0.09 11.06 -17.79
N PHE A 180 -0.73 11.26 -16.64
CA PHE A 180 -0.64 10.35 -15.50
C PHE A 180 -2.02 9.93 -15.02
N LEU A 181 -2.13 8.65 -14.63
CA LEU A 181 -3.23 8.14 -13.81
C LEU A 181 -2.71 7.92 -12.39
N ILE A 182 -3.34 8.58 -11.44
CA ILE A 182 -2.99 8.55 -10.02
C ILE A 182 -4.16 7.91 -9.29
N LEU A 183 -3.88 6.84 -8.55
CA LEU A 183 -4.94 6.08 -7.91
C LEU A 183 -4.53 5.62 -6.51
N GLY A 184 -5.50 5.61 -5.60
CA GLY A 184 -5.28 5.24 -4.21
C GLY A 184 -6.10 6.09 -3.25
N MET A 185 -5.60 6.27 -2.04
CA MET A 185 -6.33 6.92 -0.95
C MET A 185 -5.40 7.58 0.08
N ASN A 186 -5.89 8.61 0.77
CA ASN A 186 -5.27 9.29 1.92
C ASN A 186 -3.86 9.83 1.69
N PHE A 187 -3.64 10.42 0.51
CA PHE A 187 -2.41 11.17 0.20
C PHE A 187 -2.73 12.39 -0.65
N SER A 188 -1.80 13.33 -0.69
CA SER A 188 -1.74 14.39 -1.68
C SER A 188 -0.43 14.30 -2.45
N PHE A 189 -0.33 14.99 -3.59
CA PHE A 189 0.90 14.98 -4.36
C PHE A 189 1.26 16.33 -4.97
N LYS A 190 2.52 16.51 -5.31
CA LYS A 190 3.03 17.65 -6.07
C LYS A 190 3.90 17.14 -7.20
N VAL A 191 3.80 17.78 -8.36
CA VAL A 191 4.58 17.41 -9.54
C VAL A 191 5.66 18.47 -9.75
N TYR A 192 6.89 18.02 -9.98
CA TYR A 192 8.05 18.85 -10.25
C TYR A 192 8.68 18.43 -11.58
N PRO A 193 9.31 19.36 -12.31
CA PRO A 193 10.17 18.98 -13.42
C PRO A 193 11.45 18.33 -12.90
N LYS A 194 12.14 17.58 -13.76
CA LYS A 194 13.46 17.04 -13.42
C LYS A 194 14.45 18.11 -12.97
N LEU A 195 15.27 17.74 -11.98
CA LEU A 195 16.34 18.59 -11.47
C LEU A 195 17.21 19.14 -12.61
N GLY A 196 17.48 20.44 -12.56
CA GLY A 196 18.27 21.14 -13.59
C GLY A 196 17.46 21.66 -14.78
N ARG A 197 16.18 21.32 -14.89
CA ARG A 197 15.28 21.89 -15.90
C ARG A 197 14.78 23.27 -15.44
N GLN A 198 15.06 24.32 -16.21
CA GLN A 198 14.51 25.66 -15.99
C GLN A 198 13.08 25.74 -16.52
N ALA A 199 12.17 25.01 -15.89
CA ALA A 199 10.74 25.03 -16.18
C ALA A 199 9.94 24.89 -14.90
N MET A 200 8.64 25.12 -14.96
CA MET A 200 7.68 24.73 -13.92
C MET A 200 6.78 23.61 -14.45
N ALA A 201 6.56 22.59 -13.63
CA ALA A 201 5.54 21.58 -13.92
C ALA A 201 4.17 22.11 -13.50
N VAL A 202 3.24 22.16 -14.46
CA VAL A 202 1.90 22.69 -14.25
C VAL A 202 0.89 21.62 -14.64
N ILE A 203 -0.04 21.29 -13.72
CA ILE A 203 -1.20 20.46 -14.04
C ILE A 203 -2.10 21.29 -14.95
N GLY A 204 -2.19 20.91 -16.22
CA GLY A 204 -2.98 21.48 -17.30
C GLY A 204 -4.46 21.15 -17.24
N GLN A 205 -4.75 19.87 -16.99
CA GLN A 205 -6.10 19.36 -16.81
C GLN A 205 -6.10 18.35 -15.68
N ARG A 206 -7.17 18.35 -14.88
CA ARG A 206 -7.43 17.39 -13.81
C ARG A 206 -8.83 16.82 -14.01
N ARG A 207 -8.96 15.50 -14.02
CA ARG A 207 -10.26 14.82 -14.10
C ARG A 207 -10.35 13.77 -13.00
N GLU A 208 -11.43 13.80 -12.25
CA GLU A 208 -11.84 12.68 -11.40
C GLU A 208 -12.60 11.67 -12.24
N GLY A 209 -12.42 10.39 -11.99
CA GLY A 209 -13.11 9.35 -12.74
C GLY A 209 -12.98 7.98 -12.11
N LYS A 210 -13.19 6.97 -12.94
CA LYS A 210 -13.01 5.56 -12.59
C LYS A 210 -12.17 4.89 -13.66
N ILE A 211 -11.68 3.70 -13.35
CA ILE A 211 -11.10 2.82 -14.37
C ILE A 211 -12.07 1.68 -14.60
N GLU A 212 -12.32 1.39 -15.87
CA GLU A 212 -13.04 0.21 -16.31
C GLU A 212 -12.17 -0.54 -17.32
N ASN A 213 -11.76 -1.77 -16.98
CA ASN A 213 -10.88 -2.61 -17.81
C ASN A 213 -9.65 -1.87 -18.37
N GLY A 214 -8.92 -1.16 -17.51
CA GLY A 214 -7.71 -0.43 -17.84
C GLY A 214 -7.91 0.88 -18.60
N GLN A 215 -9.16 1.29 -18.84
CA GLN A 215 -9.49 2.57 -19.47
C GLN A 215 -10.02 3.56 -18.43
N PHE A 216 -9.51 4.78 -18.46
CA PHE A 216 -10.02 5.86 -17.62
C PHE A 216 -11.36 6.36 -18.19
N ILE A 217 -12.39 6.33 -17.35
CA ILE A 217 -13.71 6.85 -17.64
C ILE A 217 -13.85 8.17 -16.87
N PRO A 218 -13.80 9.33 -17.56
CA PRO A 218 -13.86 10.62 -16.91
C PRO A 218 -15.25 10.85 -16.29
N GLY A 219 -15.26 11.30 -15.04
CA GLY A 219 -16.44 11.78 -14.34
C GLY A 219 -16.50 13.31 -14.42
N ARG A 220 -15.99 13.97 -13.37
CA ARG A 220 -16.01 15.44 -13.27
C ARG A 220 -14.68 16.03 -13.76
N ILE A 221 -14.77 17.09 -14.56
CA ILE A 221 -13.62 17.94 -14.89
C ILE A 221 -13.58 19.09 -13.87
N LEU A 222 -12.44 19.27 -13.21
CA LEU A 222 -12.28 20.23 -12.13
C LEU A 222 -11.49 21.43 -12.64
N ASN A 223 -12.05 22.63 -12.45
CA ASN A 223 -11.55 23.88 -13.01
C ASN A 223 -11.38 24.95 -11.92
N GLY A 224 -10.60 26.00 -12.21
CA GLY A 224 -10.36 27.09 -11.27
C GLY A 224 -9.50 26.66 -10.08
N ASP A 225 -9.88 27.05 -8.86
CA ASP A 225 -9.11 26.75 -7.64
C ASP A 225 -9.07 25.25 -7.32
N GLU A 226 -10.11 24.50 -7.72
CA GLU A 226 -10.20 23.04 -7.56
C GLU A 226 -9.19 22.28 -8.41
N ARG A 227 -8.60 22.89 -9.45
CA ARG A 227 -7.56 22.27 -10.28
C ARG A 227 -6.24 22.06 -9.53
N ARG A 228 -6.02 22.83 -8.45
CA ARG A 228 -4.81 22.75 -7.62
C ARG A 228 -4.92 21.75 -6.48
N ASP A 229 -6.12 21.24 -6.22
CA ASP A 229 -6.31 20.19 -5.24
C ASP A 229 -5.82 18.86 -5.81
N THR A 230 -4.81 18.30 -5.18
CA THR A 230 -4.17 17.03 -5.55
C THR A 230 -4.36 15.99 -4.45
N ARG A 231 -5.27 16.26 -3.50
CA ARG A 231 -5.61 15.34 -2.42
C ARG A 231 -6.55 14.25 -2.93
N LEU A 232 -6.28 13.01 -2.52
CA LEU A 232 -7.20 11.89 -2.63
C LEU A 232 -7.76 11.58 -1.23
N GLY A 233 -9.07 11.30 -1.18
CA GLY A 233 -9.82 10.99 0.03
C GLY A 233 -9.50 9.62 0.64
N ASP A 234 -10.28 9.19 1.63
CA ASP A 234 -10.09 7.92 2.32
C ASP A 234 -10.62 6.71 1.55
N MET A 235 -11.56 6.92 0.63
CA MET A 235 -11.97 5.92 -0.34
C MET A 235 -10.98 5.83 -1.51
N PRO A 236 -10.83 4.66 -2.15
CA PRO A 236 -10.04 4.55 -3.37
C PRO A 236 -10.60 5.45 -4.47
N GLU A 237 -9.76 6.36 -4.97
CA GLU A 237 -10.10 7.32 -6.03
C GLU A 237 -9.15 7.17 -7.21
N VAL A 238 -9.59 7.63 -8.39
CA VAL A 238 -8.76 7.73 -9.59
C VAL A 238 -8.79 9.16 -10.10
N MET A 239 -7.59 9.70 -10.34
CA MET A 239 -7.36 11.01 -10.90
C MET A 239 -6.51 10.90 -12.17
N GLU A 240 -7.01 11.46 -13.26
CA GLU A 240 -6.22 11.71 -14.47
C GLU A 240 -5.68 13.14 -14.42
N ILE A 241 -4.38 13.29 -14.64
CA ILE A 241 -3.75 14.60 -14.81
C ILE A 241 -3.00 14.68 -16.13
N GLU A 242 -3.14 15.84 -16.77
CA GLU A 242 -2.30 16.23 -17.89
C GLU A 242 -1.34 17.34 -17.46
N MET A 243 -0.07 17.18 -17.79
CA MET A 243 1.02 18.02 -17.37
C MET A 243 1.55 18.87 -18.52
N TYR A 244 1.99 20.08 -18.20
CA TYR A 244 2.70 20.96 -19.11
C TYR A 244 3.93 21.51 -18.42
N LEU A 245 4.96 21.82 -19.21
CA LEU A 245 6.14 22.52 -18.74
C LEU A 245 6.07 23.96 -19.21
N GLN A 246 6.11 24.87 -18.25
CA GLN A 246 6.07 26.32 -18.48
C GLN A 246 7.45 26.94 -18.24
#